data_AF-A0A960JJJ3-F1
#
_entry.id   AF-A0A960JJJ3-F1
#
_cell.length_a   1.000
_cell.length_b   1.000
_cell.length_c   1.000
_cell.angle_alpha   90.00
_cell.angle_beta   90.00
_cell.angle_gamma   90.00
#
_symmetry.space_group_name_H-M   'P 1'
#
loop_
_entity.id
_entity.type
_entity.pdbx_description
1 polymer ?
#
loop_
_entity_poly.entity_id
_entity_poly.type
_entity_poly.pdbx_seq_one_letter_code
_entity_poly.pdbx_strand_id
1 'polypeptide(L)'
;MKNSIKYIKLLFLSLFAVLFVIWASAGKMSGVFGTSDHVAARENSVKADPASTPDPNLFVGSQTCQACHESEFDSVATTKHGKLETIASWKDKVTSCESCHGPGKEHVEAGGDITKIISFKNKTSKEVSETCLACHSGSESHNKFRRSDHWRNNVGCTDCHTAHGPNSHATKIGSISLPGINSDDKPGTGTLAMLKTSEPQLCLSCHSEQKADFSKPFHHKVLEGQMKCSDCHSAHGGFELKNARLSVGADSACIKCHSDKQGPFVYEHLPITTEGCAACHTTHGSTNAKMLKRNQVRQLCLECHTAITESLAPGVPSFHNQASVRTQNCTTCHSKIHGSQTHPFFFR
;
A
#
# COMPACT_ATOMS: atom_id res chain seq x y z
N MET A 1 23.76 -56.99 -21.44
CA MET A 1 23.00 -55.78 -21.03
C MET A 1 22.59 -55.75 -19.55
N LYS A 2 22.27 -56.86 -18.86
CA LYS A 2 21.88 -56.83 -17.43
C LYS A 2 22.99 -56.49 -16.43
N ASN A 3 24.26 -56.80 -16.74
CA ASN A 3 25.37 -56.53 -15.80
C ASN A 3 25.81 -55.05 -15.78
N SER A 4 25.80 -54.34 -16.92
CA SER A 4 26.16 -52.91 -16.96
C SER A 4 25.23 -52.01 -16.15
N ILE A 5 23.95 -52.36 -16.03
CA ILE A 5 22.97 -51.59 -15.24
C ILE A 5 23.22 -51.72 -13.73
N LYS A 6 23.75 -52.85 -13.26
CA LYS A 6 24.12 -53.03 -11.84
C LYS A 6 25.34 -52.18 -11.47
N TYR A 7 26.34 -52.10 -12.35
CA TYR A 7 27.53 -51.27 -12.12
C TYR A 7 27.20 -49.77 -12.14
N ILE A 8 26.29 -49.32 -13.02
CA ILE A 8 25.85 -47.92 -13.05
C ILE A 8 25.06 -47.56 -11.78
N LYS A 9 24.19 -48.45 -11.28
CA LYS A 9 23.47 -48.21 -10.01
C LYS A 9 24.41 -48.16 -8.79
N LEU A 10 25.43 -49.02 -8.75
CA LEU A 10 26.44 -49.00 -7.69
C LEU A 10 27.32 -47.73 -7.74
N LEU A 11 27.66 -47.25 -8.94
CA LEU A 11 28.38 -45.99 -9.13
C LEU A 11 27.55 -44.76 -8.71
N PHE A 12 26.25 -44.73 -9.01
CA PHE A 12 25.39 -43.63 -8.57
C PHE A 12 25.18 -43.61 -7.05
N LEU A 13 25.05 -44.78 -6.41
CA LEU A 13 24.92 -44.88 -4.96
C LEU A 13 26.20 -44.48 -4.23
N SER A 14 27.38 -44.83 -4.76
CA SER A 14 28.65 -44.39 -4.18
C SER A 14 28.89 -42.89 -4.38
N LEU A 15 28.53 -42.33 -5.54
CA LEU A 15 28.65 -40.90 -5.80
C LEU A 15 27.74 -40.06 -4.88
N PHE A 16 26.52 -40.53 -4.64
CA PHE A 16 25.57 -39.85 -3.74
C PHE A 16 26.04 -39.89 -2.27
N ALA A 17 26.62 -41.02 -1.84
CA ALA A 17 27.19 -41.13 -0.50
C ALA A 17 28.39 -40.19 -0.29
N VAL A 18 29.27 -40.06 -1.30
CA VAL A 18 30.41 -39.13 -1.25
C VAL A 18 29.95 -37.67 -1.24
N LEU A 19 28.98 -37.30 -2.07
CA LEU A 19 28.40 -35.95 -2.08
C LEU A 19 27.69 -35.60 -0.76
N PHE A 20 27.02 -36.56 -0.13
CA PHE A 20 26.38 -36.35 1.17
C PHE A 20 27.40 -36.12 2.30
N VAL A 21 28.53 -36.83 2.28
CA VAL A 21 29.63 -36.63 3.24
C VAL A 21 30.31 -35.28 3.04
N ILE A 22 30.48 -34.83 1.80
CA ILE A 22 31.03 -33.48 1.48
C ILE A 22 30.07 -32.38 1.95
N TRP A 23 28.76 -32.53 1.71
CA TRP A 23 27.76 -31.56 2.19
C TRP A 23 27.68 -31.52 3.72
N ALA A 24 27.72 -32.69 4.39
CA ALA A 24 27.69 -32.78 5.84
C ALA A 24 28.97 -32.24 6.52
N SER A 25 30.11 -32.25 5.83
CA SER A 25 31.38 -31.68 6.33
C SER A 25 31.51 -30.18 6.04
N ALA A 26 30.88 -29.65 4.99
CA ALA A 26 30.83 -28.22 4.70
C ALA A 26 29.98 -27.42 5.71
N GLY A 27 29.00 -28.04 6.36
CA GLY A 27 28.16 -27.40 7.39
C GLY A 27 28.89 -26.99 8.68
N LYS A 28 30.17 -27.34 8.85
CA LYS A 28 30.97 -27.02 10.04
C LYS A 28 31.97 -25.87 9.86
N MET A 29 32.01 -25.20 8.69
CA MET A 29 32.98 -24.11 8.42
C MET A 29 32.39 -22.69 8.37
N SER A 30 31.14 -22.47 8.77
CA SER A 30 30.52 -21.14 8.74
C SER A 30 30.93 -20.18 9.89
N GLY A 31 32.04 -20.45 10.57
CA GLY A 31 32.50 -19.71 11.76
C GLY A 31 33.72 -18.81 11.57
N VAL A 32 34.24 -18.60 10.34
CA VAL A 32 35.57 -17.96 10.13
C VAL A 32 35.53 -16.77 9.16
N PHE A 33 34.46 -15.99 9.15
CA PHE A 33 34.50 -14.63 8.57
C PHE A 33 33.69 -13.66 9.43
N GLY A 34 34.34 -13.12 10.45
CA GLY A 34 33.96 -11.85 11.06
C GLY A 34 34.63 -10.70 10.30
N THR A 35 33.90 -9.62 10.03
CA THR A 35 34.34 -8.21 10.14
C THR A 35 33.16 -7.30 9.80
N SER A 36 32.66 -6.60 10.81
CA SER A 36 32.42 -5.15 10.73
C SER A 36 32.09 -4.67 12.13
N ASP A 37 33.08 -3.98 12.70
CA ASP A 37 32.94 -3.14 13.88
C ASP A 37 31.88 -2.06 13.62
N HIS A 38 30.66 -2.29 14.09
CA HIS A 38 29.69 -1.23 14.29
C HIS A 38 29.42 -1.08 15.78
N VAL A 39 30.13 -0.08 16.34
CA VAL A 39 29.71 0.84 17.40
C VAL A 39 28.79 0.21 18.46
N ALA A 40 29.39 -0.05 19.62
CA ALA A 40 28.69 -0.30 20.88
C ALA A 40 27.72 0.85 21.22
N ALA A 41 26.51 0.78 20.66
CA ALA A 41 25.35 1.49 21.16
C ALA A 41 24.83 0.69 22.36
N ARG A 42 25.22 1.19 23.55
CA ARG A 42 24.64 0.94 24.88
C ARG A 42 23.16 0.50 24.78
N GLU A 43 22.93 -0.80 24.84
CA GLU A 43 21.61 -1.41 25.01
C GLU A 43 21.13 -1.17 26.45
N ASN A 44 20.37 -0.09 26.63
CA ASN A 44 19.40 0.03 27.72
C ASN A 44 17.97 -0.09 27.16
N SER A 45 17.79 -0.92 26.14
CA SER A 45 16.48 -1.45 25.79
C SER A 45 16.24 -2.67 26.67
N VAL A 46 15.43 -2.49 27.71
CA VAL A 46 14.79 -3.61 28.40
C VAL A 46 14.14 -4.48 27.32
N LYS A 47 14.75 -5.64 27.03
CA LYS A 47 14.09 -6.71 26.29
C LYS A 47 12.92 -7.13 27.17
N ALA A 48 11.72 -6.64 26.84
CA ALA A 48 10.50 -7.13 27.43
C ALA A 48 10.40 -8.62 27.09
N ASP A 49 10.51 -9.45 28.12
CA ASP A 49 10.27 -10.88 28.05
C ASP A 49 8.80 -11.08 27.63
N PRO A 50 8.48 -11.78 26.54
CA PRO A 50 7.10 -11.88 26.01
C PRO A 50 6.13 -12.67 26.92
N ALA A 51 6.56 -13.04 28.13
CA ALA A 51 5.82 -13.88 29.07
C ALA A 51 5.52 -13.22 30.43
N SER A 52 5.95 -11.98 30.70
CA SER A 52 5.55 -11.28 31.93
C SER A 52 4.33 -10.40 31.67
N THR A 53 3.20 -10.75 32.30
CA THR A 53 2.11 -9.79 32.48
C THR A 53 2.66 -8.62 33.29
N PRO A 54 2.59 -7.38 32.81
CA PRO A 54 3.13 -6.23 33.54
C PRO A 54 2.44 -6.13 34.90
N ASP A 55 3.23 -5.87 35.95
CA ASP A 55 2.74 -5.80 37.33
C ASP A 55 1.58 -4.78 37.42
N PRO A 56 0.35 -5.23 37.77
CA PRO A 56 -0.81 -4.35 37.89
C PRO A 56 -0.58 -3.15 38.81
N ASN A 57 0.33 -3.27 39.79
CA ASN A 57 0.65 -2.20 40.74
C ASN A 57 1.46 -1.04 40.14
N LEU A 58 1.88 -1.14 38.87
CA LEU A 58 2.58 -0.08 38.15
C LEU A 58 1.64 0.82 37.34
N PHE A 59 0.36 0.45 37.25
CA PHE A 59 -0.66 1.19 36.52
C PHE A 59 -1.46 2.09 37.46
N VAL A 60 -1.73 3.32 37.05
CA VAL A 60 -2.43 4.34 37.87
C VAL A 60 -3.85 4.62 37.40
N GLY A 61 -4.25 4.08 36.24
CA GLY A 61 -5.58 4.27 35.68
C GLY A 61 -5.77 5.65 35.01
N SER A 62 -6.73 5.70 34.09
CA SER A 62 -6.92 6.86 33.20
C SER A 62 -7.47 8.10 33.91
N GLN A 63 -8.22 7.94 35.00
CA GLN A 63 -8.73 9.06 35.80
C GLN A 63 -7.60 9.85 36.46
N THR A 64 -6.52 9.16 36.88
CA THR A 64 -5.31 9.81 37.40
C THR A 64 -4.65 10.68 36.32
N CYS A 65 -4.61 10.17 35.08
CA CYS A 65 -4.10 10.94 33.94
C CYS A 65 -4.98 12.16 33.63
N GLN A 66 -6.31 12.01 33.66
CA GLN A 66 -7.27 13.08 33.38
C GLN A 66 -7.10 14.29 34.30
N ALA A 67 -6.75 14.07 35.57
CA ALA A 67 -6.57 15.15 36.54
C ALA A 67 -5.48 16.17 36.13
N CYS A 68 -4.49 15.75 35.33
CA CYS A 68 -3.43 16.62 34.80
C CYS A 68 -3.53 16.85 33.28
N HIS A 69 -4.15 15.93 32.53
CA HIS A 69 -4.23 15.90 31.07
C HIS A 69 -5.67 15.87 30.56
N GLU A 70 -6.51 16.78 31.07
CA GLU A 70 -7.94 16.85 30.75
C GLU A 70 -8.20 16.96 29.24
N SER A 71 -7.46 17.85 28.55
CA SER A 71 -7.67 18.09 27.12
C SER A 71 -7.38 16.87 26.26
N GLU A 72 -6.30 16.16 26.57
CA GLU A 72 -5.88 14.95 25.87
C GLU A 72 -6.84 13.80 26.18
N PHE A 73 -7.28 13.68 27.44
CA PHE A 73 -8.26 12.69 27.87
C PHE A 73 -9.57 12.84 27.08
N ASP A 74 -10.11 14.06 27.03
CA ASP A 74 -11.34 14.35 26.29
C ASP A 74 -11.18 14.06 24.79
N SER A 75 -10.04 14.43 24.22
CA SER A 75 -9.77 14.23 22.80
C SER A 75 -9.66 12.74 22.47
N VAL A 76 -8.93 11.95 23.26
CA VAL A 76 -8.78 10.50 23.08
C VAL A 76 -10.11 9.77 23.27
N ALA A 77 -10.94 10.19 24.23
CA ALA A 77 -12.25 9.59 24.51
C ALA A 77 -13.20 9.60 23.29
N THR A 78 -13.01 10.55 22.36
CA THR A 78 -13.79 10.59 21.10
C THR A 78 -13.38 9.52 20.09
N THR A 79 -12.14 9.02 20.18
CA THR A 79 -11.53 8.11 19.21
C THR A 79 -11.96 6.66 19.41
N LYS A 80 -11.56 5.77 18.49
CA LYS A 80 -11.74 4.32 18.66
C LYS A 80 -10.83 3.77 19.75
N HIS A 81 -9.63 4.32 19.93
CA HIS A 81 -8.69 3.91 20.98
C HIS A 81 -9.24 4.20 22.38
N GLY A 82 -9.80 5.39 22.61
CA GLY A 82 -10.42 5.74 23.90
C GLY A 82 -11.66 4.92 24.25
N LYS A 83 -12.22 4.17 23.30
CA LYS A 83 -13.39 3.30 23.48
C LYS A 83 -13.02 1.82 23.56
N LEU A 84 -11.75 1.44 23.45
CA LEU A 84 -11.34 0.03 23.40
C LEU A 84 -11.81 -0.76 24.63
N GLU A 85 -11.77 -0.17 25.83
CA GLU A 85 -12.24 -0.81 27.07
C GLU A 85 -13.75 -1.09 27.08
N THR A 86 -14.53 -0.38 26.25
CA THR A 86 -15.97 -0.60 26.10
C THR A 86 -16.30 -1.75 25.14
N ILE A 87 -15.31 -2.25 24.39
CA ILE A 87 -15.48 -3.31 23.41
C ILE A 87 -15.15 -4.65 24.05
N ALA A 88 -16.11 -5.58 24.07
CA ALA A 88 -15.97 -6.87 24.74
C ALA A 88 -14.71 -7.68 24.35
N SER A 89 -14.25 -7.57 23.10
CA SER A 89 -13.05 -8.28 22.62
C SER A 89 -11.72 -7.69 23.12
N TRP A 90 -11.76 -6.47 23.68
CA TRP A 90 -10.60 -5.67 24.10
C TRP A 90 -10.60 -5.27 25.58
N LYS A 91 -11.74 -5.34 26.28
CA LYS A 91 -11.92 -4.88 27.67
C LYS A 91 -10.79 -5.26 28.65
N ASP A 92 -10.27 -6.49 28.58
CA ASP A 92 -9.24 -6.98 29.49
C ASP A 92 -7.85 -7.10 28.83
N LYS A 93 -7.65 -6.47 27.67
CA LYS A 93 -6.41 -6.52 26.87
C LYS A 93 -5.74 -5.16 26.72
N VAL A 94 -6.39 -4.10 27.18
CA VAL A 94 -5.88 -2.72 27.13
C VAL A 94 -6.09 -2.04 28.47
N THR A 95 -5.26 -1.04 28.73
CA THR A 95 -5.23 -0.24 29.94
C THR A 95 -5.17 1.23 29.52
N SER A 96 -6.27 1.73 28.96
CA SER A 96 -6.46 3.10 28.46
C SER A 96 -5.19 3.80 27.93
N CYS A 97 -4.71 4.84 28.63
CA CYS A 97 -3.56 5.66 28.22
C CYS A 97 -2.26 4.84 28.27
N GLU A 98 -2.16 3.95 29.26
CA GLU A 98 -0.98 3.17 29.60
C GLU A 98 -0.74 2.02 28.59
N SER A 99 -1.72 1.69 27.74
CA SER A 99 -1.53 0.79 26.59
C SER A 99 -0.56 1.33 25.54
N CYS A 100 -0.46 2.66 25.40
CA CYS A 100 0.47 3.29 24.46
C CYS A 100 1.62 3.99 25.19
N HIS A 101 1.34 4.57 26.36
CA HIS A 101 2.29 5.36 27.14
C HIS A 101 3.08 4.55 28.18
N GLY A 102 2.74 3.26 28.36
CA GLY A 102 3.33 2.41 29.38
C GLY A 102 2.79 2.70 30.79
N PRO A 103 3.25 1.96 31.81
CA PRO A 103 2.81 2.16 33.19
C PRO A 103 3.16 3.56 33.71
N GLY A 104 2.18 4.29 34.24
CA GLY A 104 2.30 5.70 34.61
C GLY A 104 2.76 5.97 36.04
N LYS A 105 2.92 4.96 36.90
CA LYS A 105 3.19 5.15 38.34
C LYS A 105 4.42 5.99 38.63
N GLU A 106 5.58 5.65 38.05
CA GLU A 106 6.81 6.42 38.29
C GLU A 106 6.67 7.88 37.84
N HIS A 107 5.95 8.12 36.75
CA HIS A 107 5.68 9.46 36.24
C HIS A 107 4.80 10.27 37.21
N VAL A 108 3.73 9.67 37.74
CA VAL A 108 2.84 10.33 38.71
C VAL A 108 3.56 10.57 40.05
N GLU A 109 4.28 9.58 40.58
CA GLU A 109 5.01 9.70 41.86
C GLU A 109 6.16 10.72 41.80
N ALA A 110 6.79 10.88 40.63
CA ALA A 110 7.79 11.90 40.38
C ALA A 110 7.20 13.30 40.09
N GLY A 111 5.89 13.50 40.27
CA GLY A 111 5.22 14.79 40.07
C GLY A 111 5.05 15.20 38.60
N GLY A 112 4.95 14.24 37.69
CA GLY A 112 4.75 14.48 36.26
C GLY A 112 6.03 14.50 35.42
N ASP A 113 7.11 13.86 35.88
CA ASP A 113 8.36 13.78 35.11
C ASP A 113 8.16 13.02 33.79
N ILE A 114 8.22 13.72 32.67
CA ILE A 114 7.99 13.16 31.32
C ILE A 114 9.06 12.14 30.89
N THR A 115 10.20 12.07 31.58
CA THR A 115 11.24 11.07 31.30
C THR A 115 10.89 9.69 31.87
N LYS A 116 9.90 9.63 32.77
CA LYS A 116 9.41 8.42 33.44
C LYS A 116 8.19 7.79 32.79
N ILE A 117 7.80 8.27 31.61
CA ILE A 117 6.70 7.72 30.82
C ILE A 117 7.06 7.69 29.34
N ILE A 118 6.42 6.84 28.55
CA ILE A 118 6.67 6.81 27.12
C ILE A 118 6.07 8.07 26.49
N SER A 119 6.94 8.98 26.06
CA SER A 119 6.57 10.09 25.18
C SER A 119 7.00 9.79 23.75
N PHE A 120 6.11 10.03 22.79
CA PHE A 120 6.42 9.89 21.37
C PHE A 120 7.13 11.12 20.77
N LYS A 121 7.24 12.23 21.51
CA LYS A 121 7.79 13.50 21.01
C LYS A 121 9.24 13.41 20.53
N ASN A 122 10.04 12.56 21.18
CA ASN A 122 11.47 12.40 20.89
C ASN A 122 11.78 11.03 20.27
N LYS A 123 10.78 10.35 19.73
CA LYS A 123 10.93 9.05 19.08
C LYS A 123 10.86 9.20 17.57
N THR A 124 11.61 8.38 16.86
CA THR A 124 11.52 8.27 15.40
C THR A 124 10.17 7.69 14.99
N SER A 125 9.69 8.00 13.79
CA SER A 125 8.43 7.46 13.26
C SER A 125 8.37 5.93 13.28
N LYS A 126 9.52 5.25 13.12
CA LYS A 126 9.62 3.80 13.24
C LYS A 126 9.41 3.32 14.67
N GLU A 127 10.08 3.92 15.66
CA GLU A 127 9.89 3.56 17.07
C GLU A 127 8.45 3.76 17.53
N VAL A 128 7.82 4.87 17.12
CA VAL A 128 6.39 5.12 17.40
C VAL A 128 5.52 4.06 16.74
N SER A 129 5.81 3.71 15.48
CA SER A 129 5.05 2.71 14.74
C SER A 129 5.18 1.31 15.33
N GLU A 130 6.31 0.95 15.94
CA GLU A 130 6.47 -0.32 16.65
C GLU A 130 5.49 -0.46 17.83
N THR A 131 5.23 0.63 18.57
CA THR A 131 4.19 0.64 19.61
C THR A 131 2.81 0.35 19.01
N CYS A 132 2.47 0.95 17.86
CA CYS A 132 1.22 0.68 17.17
C CYS A 132 1.13 -0.76 16.66
N LEU A 133 2.23 -1.28 16.09
CA LEU A 133 2.30 -2.61 15.50
C LEU A 133 2.24 -3.72 16.56
N ALA A 134 2.50 -3.44 17.83
CA ALA A 134 2.29 -4.41 18.91
C ALA A 134 0.85 -4.97 18.92
N CYS A 135 -0.14 -4.15 18.56
CA CYS A 135 -1.54 -4.57 18.43
C CYS A 135 -1.99 -4.71 16.96
N HIS A 136 -1.54 -3.82 16.07
CA HIS A 136 -2.04 -3.76 14.69
C HIS A 136 -1.37 -4.73 13.72
N SER A 137 -0.20 -5.29 14.07
CA SER A 137 0.58 -6.15 13.16
C SER A 137 -0.15 -7.42 12.71
N GLY A 138 -1.14 -7.90 13.47
CA GLY A 138 -1.93 -9.09 13.13
C GLY A 138 -2.98 -8.86 12.04
N SER A 139 -3.34 -7.61 11.73
CA SER A 139 -4.33 -7.32 10.70
C SER A 139 -3.74 -7.41 9.29
N GLU A 140 -4.50 -7.96 8.34
CA GLU A 140 -4.05 -8.09 6.94
C GLU A 140 -3.64 -6.73 6.34
N SER A 141 -4.32 -5.66 6.75
CA SER A 141 -4.06 -4.31 6.26
C SER A 141 -2.78 -3.70 6.81
N HIS A 142 -2.17 -4.21 7.89
CA HIS A 142 -0.96 -3.61 8.50
C HIS A 142 0.21 -4.59 8.63
N ASN A 143 -0.01 -5.89 8.45
CA ASN A 143 1.04 -6.92 8.55
C ASN A 143 2.18 -6.72 7.53
N LYS A 144 1.92 -5.97 6.45
CA LYS A 144 2.88 -5.62 5.40
C LYS A 144 3.59 -4.28 5.64
N PHE A 145 3.22 -3.51 6.67
CA PHE A 145 3.69 -2.13 6.82
C PHE A 145 5.20 -2.02 6.91
N ARG A 146 5.87 -2.91 7.66
CA ARG A 146 7.34 -2.95 7.77
C ARG A 146 8.07 -3.18 6.44
N ARG A 147 7.36 -3.64 5.41
CA ARG A 147 7.90 -3.85 4.05
C ARG A 147 7.50 -2.75 3.07
N SER A 148 6.60 -1.86 3.48
CA SER A 148 6.11 -0.77 2.64
C SER A 148 7.20 0.26 2.34
N ASP A 149 7.02 0.98 1.24
CA ASP A 149 7.92 2.09 0.90
C ASP A 149 7.81 3.24 1.92
N HIS A 150 6.64 3.44 2.53
CA HIS A 150 6.48 4.40 3.63
C HIS A 150 7.41 4.07 4.81
N TRP A 151 7.41 2.82 5.26
CA TRP A 151 8.31 2.39 6.33
C TRP A 151 9.79 2.58 5.97
N ARG A 152 10.18 2.21 4.74
CA ARG A 152 11.56 2.37 4.25
C ARG A 152 12.01 3.83 4.25
N ASN A 153 11.08 4.75 3.96
CA ASN A 153 11.31 6.19 3.91
C ASN A 153 11.02 6.91 5.25
N ASN A 154 10.98 6.19 6.37
CA ASN A 154 10.77 6.76 7.71
C ASN A 154 9.43 7.49 7.88
N VAL A 155 8.40 7.08 7.13
CA VAL A 155 7.01 7.49 7.33
C VAL A 155 6.32 6.45 8.19
N GLY A 156 5.82 6.86 9.35
CA GLY A 156 5.19 6.02 10.36
C GLY A 156 3.70 6.26 10.52
N CYS A 157 3.09 5.51 11.44
CA CYS A 157 1.65 5.54 11.67
C CYS A 157 1.15 6.95 12.04
N THR A 158 1.89 7.63 12.92
CA THR A 158 1.54 8.96 13.42
C THR A 158 1.83 10.08 12.43
N ASP A 159 2.41 9.83 11.26
CA ASP A 159 2.50 10.84 10.20
C ASP A 159 1.14 11.04 9.52
N CYS A 160 0.38 9.95 9.41
CA CYS A 160 -0.94 9.91 8.79
C CYS A 160 -2.09 9.93 9.81
N HIS A 161 -1.97 9.18 10.89
CA HIS A 161 -3.00 8.98 11.90
C HIS A 161 -2.76 9.81 13.15
N THR A 162 -3.81 10.07 13.91
CA THR A 162 -3.75 10.72 15.23
C THR A 162 -4.54 9.92 16.26
N ALA A 163 -3.85 9.38 17.26
CA ALA A 163 -4.48 8.63 18.35
C ALA A 163 -5.24 9.55 19.33
N HIS A 164 -4.87 10.82 19.40
CA HIS A 164 -5.54 11.82 20.23
C HIS A 164 -6.70 12.50 19.50
N GLY A 165 -7.03 12.06 18.29
CA GLY A 165 -8.04 12.71 17.46
C GLY A 165 -7.52 13.96 16.73
N PRO A 166 -8.31 14.48 15.78
CA PRO A 166 -7.97 15.70 15.05
C PRO A 166 -8.09 16.91 15.99
N ASN A 167 -7.08 17.78 16.02
CA ASN A 167 -7.20 19.07 16.70
C ASN A 167 -8.27 19.90 15.98
N SER A 168 -9.43 20.09 16.60
CA SER A 168 -10.60 20.81 16.08
C SER A 168 -10.36 22.31 15.76
N HIS A 169 -9.13 22.81 15.90
CA HIS A 169 -8.78 24.23 15.82
C HIS A 169 -8.04 24.67 14.53
N ALA A 170 -7.80 23.80 13.54
CA ALA A 170 -6.88 24.10 12.44
C ALA A 170 -7.46 24.02 11.00
N THR A 171 -8.72 24.33 10.77
CA THR A 171 -9.24 24.50 9.39
C THR A 171 -9.91 25.85 9.20
N LYS A 172 -9.10 26.86 8.84
CA LYS A 172 -9.63 28.08 8.22
C LYS A 172 -10.24 27.69 6.87
N ILE A 173 -11.56 27.75 6.77
CA ILE A 173 -12.30 27.72 5.51
C ILE A 173 -11.81 28.91 4.67
N GLY A 174 -11.06 28.65 3.59
CA GLY A 174 -10.58 29.73 2.72
C GLY A 174 -9.49 29.39 1.70
N SER A 175 -8.75 28.29 1.83
CA SER A 175 -7.72 27.92 0.84
C SER A 175 -8.28 27.00 -0.25
N ILE A 176 -8.76 27.60 -1.36
CA ILE A 176 -8.97 27.01 -2.71
C ILE A 176 -9.28 25.50 -2.68
N SER A 177 -10.26 25.12 -1.88
CA SER A 177 -10.77 23.76 -1.80
C SER A 177 -12.20 23.89 -2.26
N LEU A 178 -12.43 23.63 -3.54
CA LEU A 178 -13.78 23.53 -4.08
C LEU A 178 -14.48 22.40 -3.30
N PRO A 179 -15.50 22.71 -2.47
CA PRO A 179 -16.19 21.70 -1.71
C PRO A 179 -17.12 20.98 -2.66
N GLY A 180 -16.64 19.88 -3.23
CA GLY A 180 -17.51 18.84 -3.76
C GLY A 180 -18.33 18.27 -2.59
N ILE A 181 -19.59 18.66 -2.54
CA ILE A 181 -20.65 18.35 -1.57
C ILE A 181 -20.97 16.84 -1.37
N ASN A 182 -20.11 15.91 -1.82
CA ASN A 182 -20.35 14.47 -1.71
C ASN A 182 -19.17 13.69 -1.09
N SER A 183 -18.19 14.36 -0.49
CA SER A 183 -17.27 13.67 0.42
C SER A 183 -17.98 13.51 1.76
N ASP A 184 -18.40 12.30 2.13
CA ASP A 184 -18.72 11.94 3.52
C ASP A 184 -17.56 12.29 4.48
N ASP A 185 -16.39 12.59 3.93
CA ASP A 185 -15.25 13.19 4.57
C ASP A 185 -15.28 14.73 4.46
N LYS A 186 -16.05 15.38 5.34
CA LYS A 186 -15.95 16.83 5.55
C LYS A 186 -14.50 17.20 5.92
N PRO A 187 -13.86 18.17 5.24
CA PRO A 187 -12.57 18.69 5.69
C PRO A 187 -12.76 19.34 7.07
N GLY A 188 -12.17 18.73 8.10
CA GLY A 188 -12.25 19.21 9.49
C GLY A 188 -12.63 18.16 10.53
N THR A 189 -13.07 16.96 10.12
CA THR A 189 -13.26 15.82 11.02
C THR A 189 -12.37 14.69 10.56
N GLY A 190 -11.39 14.29 11.38
CA GLY A 190 -10.61 13.07 11.16
C GLY A 190 -11.55 11.91 10.81
N THR A 191 -11.36 11.36 9.62
CA THR A 191 -12.30 10.43 8.98
C THR A 191 -12.05 9.01 9.48
N LEU A 192 -13.05 8.13 9.29
CA LEU A 192 -13.19 6.65 9.46
C LEU A 192 -12.05 5.76 10.03
N ALA A 193 -10.79 6.18 9.99
CA ALA A 193 -9.60 5.50 10.50
C ALA A 193 -8.63 6.43 11.29
N MET A 194 -9.11 7.53 11.87
CA MET A 194 -8.31 8.50 12.66
C MET A 194 -7.20 9.20 11.84
N LEU A 195 -7.46 9.48 10.57
CA LEU A 195 -6.54 10.28 9.77
C LEU A 195 -6.50 11.72 10.28
N LYS A 196 -5.33 12.37 10.20
CA LYS A 196 -5.16 13.79 10.58
C LYS A 196 -5.96 14.75 9.70
N THR A 197 -6.20 14.36 8.45
CA THR A 197 -6.98 15.11 7.45
C THR A 197 -7.63 14.13 6.47
N SER A 198 -8.40 14.61 5.51
CA SER A 198 -9.01 13.78 4.46
C SER A 198 -7.93 13.01 3.69
N GLU A 199 -8.22 11.76 3.32
CA GLU A 199 -7.25 10.86 2.69
C GLU A 199 -6.56 11.45 1.45
N PRO A 200 -7.26 12.06 0.45
CA PRO A 200 -6.59 12.65 -0.70
C PRO A 200 -5.64 13.78 -0.32
N GLN A 201 -6.06 14.69 0.57
CA GLN A 201 -5.21 15.82 0.99
C GLN A 201 -3.98 15.35 1.77
N LEU A 202 -4.12 14.29 2.58
CA LEU A 202 -3.01 13.69 3.30
C LEU A 202 -1.97 13.09 2.34
N CYS A 203 -2.42 12.31 1.36
CA CYS A 203 -1.50 11.70 0.40
C CYS A 203 -0.81 12.77 -0.46
N LEU A 204 -1.58 13.74 -0.97
CA LEU A 204 -1.10 14.78 -1.87
C LEU A 204 -0.23 15.85 -1.19
N SER A 205 -0.06 15.83 0.13
CA SER A 205 0.92 16.67 0.82
C SER A 205 2.36 16.26 0.50
N CYS A 206 2.56 14.97 0.21
CA CYS A 206 3.88 14.41 -0.14
C CYS A 206 3.93 13.96 -1.61
N HIS A 207 2.84 13.40 -2.14
CA HIS A 207 2.73 12.90 -3.52
C HIS A 207 2.42 14.02 -4.53
N SER A 208 3.36 14.94 -4.69
CA SER A 208 3.21 16.16 -5.51
C SER A 208 3.06 15.88 -7.02
N GLU A 209 3.71 14.84 -7.54
CA GLU A 209 3.54 14.42 -8.93
C GLU A 209 2.10 13.97 -9.20
N GLN A 210 1.54 13.15 -8.32
CA GLN A 210 0.16 12.68 -8.46
C GLN A 210 -0.83 13.85 -8.31
N LYS A 211 -0.52 14.84 -7.46
CA LYS A 211 -1.31 16.08 -7.37
C LYS A 211 -1.38 16.81 -8.71
N ALA A 212 -0.26 16.89 -9.42
CA ALA A 212 -0.22 17.48 -10.75
C ALA A 212 -1.00 16.63 -11.78
N ASP A 213 -0.89 15.30 -11.71
CA ASP A 213 -1.64 14.40 -12.59
C ASP A 213 -3.16 14.55 -12.44
N PHE A 214 -3.66 14.57 -11.20
CA PHE A 214 -5.09 14.76 -10.96
C PHE A 214 -5.59 16.17 -11.32
N SER A 215 -4.69 17.13 -11.52
CA SER A 215 -5.04 18.48 -11.99
C SER A 215 -5.17 18.58 -13.52
N LYS A 216 -4.82 17.51 -14.27
CA LYS A 216 -4.95 17.46 -15.73
C LYS A 216 -6.42 17.37 -16.16
N PRO A 217 -6.81 17.71 -17.40
CA PRO A 217 -8.22 17.69 -17.82
C PRO A 217 -8.93 16.33 -17.70
N PHE A 218 -8.20 15.23 -17.95
CA PHE A 218 -8.74 13.87 -17.85
C PHE A 218 -8.06 13.15 -16.69
N HIS A 219 -8.81 12.86 -15.64
CA HIS A 219 -8.32 12.20 -14.44
C HIS A 219 -9.44 11.42 -13.77
N HIS A 220 -9.05 10.47 -12.94
CA HIS A 220 -9.92 9.85 -11.96
C HIS A 220 -10.30 10.87 -10.89
N LYS A 221 -11.60 10.94 -10.55
CA LYS A 221 -12.27 11.98 -9.73
C LYS A 221 -11.92 11.99 -8.23
N VAL A 222 -10.61 12.03 -7.93
CA VAL A 222 -10.05 12.06 -6.57
C VAL A 222 -10.13 13.47 -5.96
N LEU A 223 -9.86 14.52 -6.74
CA LEU A 223 -9.95 15.91 -6.25
C LEU A 223 -11.40 16.35 -6.03
N GLU A 224 -12.34 15.78 -6.78
CA GLU A 224 -13.77 16.00 -6.60
C GLU A 224 -14.40 15.11 -5.50
N GLY A 225 -13.60 14.28 -4.83
CA GLY A 225 -14.04 13.47 -3.69
C GLY A 225 -14.86 12.23 -4.05
N GLN A 226 -14.98 11.87 -5.33
CA GLN A 226 -15.73 10.69 -5.76
C GLN A 226 -14.94 9.38 -5.61
N MET A 227 -13.62 9.47 -5.44
CA MET A 227 -12.72 8.34 -5.19
C MET A 227 -11.58 8.74 -4.28
N LYS A 228 -10.94 7.75 -3.68
CA LYS A 228 -9.83 7.90 -2.74
C LYS A 228 -8.61 7.12 -3.25
N CYS A 229 -7.43 7.49 -2.75
CA CYS A 229 -6.19 6.81 -3.09
C CYS A 229 -6.24 5.32 -2.73
N SER A 230 -6.88 5.02 -1.60
CA SER A 230 -7.02 3.69 -1.06
C SER A 230 -7.93 2.80 -1.90
N ASP A 231 -8.82 3.35 -2.72
CA ASP A 231 -9.60 2.52 -3.66
C ASP A 231 -8.69 1.73 -4.61
N CYS A 232 -7.49 2.24 -4.89
CA CYS A 232 -6.49 1.59 -5.74
C CYS A 232 -5.18 1.22 -5.02
N HIS A 233 -4.81 1.84 -3.89
CA HIS A 233 -3.52 1.62 -3.21
C HIS A 233 -3.66 1.13 -1.77
N SER A 234 -2.69 0.35 -1.31
CA SER A 234 -2.49 0.03 0.10
C SER A 234 -1.38 0.91 0.67
N ALA A 235 -1.76 1.99 1.38
CA ALA A 235 -0.80 2.85 2.07
C ALA A 235 0.04 2.11 3.13
N HIS A 236 -0.42 0.95 3.57
CA HIS A 236 0.26 0.11 4.54
C HIS A 236 1.12 -1.00 3.91
N GLY A 237 1.36 -0.92 2.60
CA GLY A 237 2.15 -1.89 1.85
C GLY A 237 1.29 -2.95 1.16
N GLY A 238 1.75 -3.36 -0.02
CA GLY A 238 1.20 -4.46 -0.82
C GLY A 238 2.31 -5.37 -1.32
N PHE A 239 1.94 -6.45 -2.00
CA PHE A 239 2.90 -7.27 -2.75
C PHE A 239 3.13 -6.76 -4.17
N GLU A 240 2.22 -5.91 -4.63
CA GLU A 240 2.22 -5.38 -5.98
C GLU A 240 3.11 -4.14 -6.11
N LEU A 241 3.51 -3.88 -7.34
CA LEU A 241 4.26 -2.68 -7.69
C LEU A 241 3.50 -1.43 -7.24
N LYS A 242 4.25 -0.48 -6.67
CA LYS A 242 3.72 0.80 -6.17
C LYS A 242 2.59 0.64 -5.14
N ASN A 243 2.56 -0.49 -4.43
CA ASN A 243 1.56 -0.83 -3.43
C ASN A 243 0.11 -0.73 -3.95
N ALA A 244 -0.11 -1.01 -5.24
CA ALA A 244 -1.47 -1.14 -5.77
C ALA A 244 -2.20 -2.30 -5.08
N ARG A 245 -3.50 -2.14 -4.83
CA ARG A 245 -4.39 -3.22 -4.39
C ARG A 245 -4.69 -4.08 -5.60
N LEU A 246 -3.87 -5.07 -5.92
CA LEU A 246 -4.26 -6.11 -6.88
C LEU A 246 -4.48 -7.42 -6.12
N SER A 247 -5.64 -8.00 -6.35
CA SER A 247 -6.02 -9.31 -5.84
C SER A 247 -6.25 -10.20 -7.04
N VAL A 248 -5.13 -10.60 -7.68
CA VAL A 248 -5.03 -11.53 -8.81
C VAL A 248 -5.64 -11.02 -10.13
N GLY A 249 -4.83 -11.02 -11.19
CA GLY A 249 -5.11 -10.36 -12.47
C GLY A 249 -4.76 -8.87 -12.40
N ALA A 250 -3.93 -8.39 -13.34
CA ALA A 250 -3.30 -7.06 -13.34
C ALA A 250 -4.28 -5.87 -13.25
N ASP A 251 -5.60 -6.13 -13.38
CA ASP A 251 -6.63 -5.12 -13.54
C ASP A 251 -7.82 -5.25 -12.56
N SER A 252 -7.70 -6.09 -11.53
CA SER A 252 -8.78 -6.32 -10.54
C SER A 252 -9.29 -5.02 -9.88
N ALA A 253 -8.39 -4.07 -9.61
CA ALA A 253 -8.77 -2.75 -9.09
C ALA A 253 -9.59 -1.92 -10.09
N CYS A 254 -9.29 -2.03 -11.38
CA CYS A 254 -9.95 -1.26 -12.44
C CYS A 254 -11.37 -1.77 -12.67
N ILE A 255 -11.56 -3.08 -12.79
CA ILE A 255 -12.85 -3.71 -13.10
C ILE A 255 -13.87 -3.64 -11.96
N LYS A 256 -13.43 -3.30 -10.74
CA LYS A 256 -14.35 -3.01 -9.61
C LYS A 256 -15.34 -1.90 -9.97
N CYS A 257 -14.90 -0.94 -10.79
CA CYS A 257 -15.74 0.15 -11.30
C CYS A 257 -15.98 0.02 -12.81
N HIS A 258 -14.98 -0.43 -13.57
CA HIS A 258 -15.05 -0.64 -15.03
C HIS A 258 -15.46 -2.08 -15.39
N SER A 259 -16.57 -2.54 -14.80
CA SER A 259 -17.04 -3.93 -14.95
C SER A 259 -17.41 -4.30 -16.40
N ASP A 260 -17.74 -3.31 -17.23
CA ASP A 260 -17.99 -3.51 -18.66
C ASP A 260 -16.72 -3.88 -19.46
N LYS A 261 -15.55 -3.74 -18.84
CA LYS A 261 -14.24 -4.14 -19.39
C LYS A 261 -13.75 -5.46 -18.82
N GLN A 262 -14.53 -6.09 -17.94
CA GLN A 262 -14.18 -7.36 -17.33
C GLN A 262 -14.35 -8.50 -18.35
N GLY A 263 -13.25 -9.21 -18.62
CA GLY A 263 -13.26 -10.48 -19.35
C GLY A 263 -13.81 -11.64 -18.51
N PRO A 264 -13.76 -12.88 -19.02
CA PRO A 264 -13.10 -13.27 -20.27
C PRO A 264 -13.91 -12.86 -21.50
N PHE A 265 -13.23 -12.32 -22.49
CA PHE A 265 -13.78 -12.15 -23.83
C PHE A 265 -13.42 -13.36 -24.70
N VAL A 266 -14.26 -13.75 -25.64
CA VAL A 266 -13.93 -14.80 -26.63
C VAL A 266 -12.68 -14.40 -27.43
N TYR A 267 -12.56 -13.12 -27.74
CA TYR A 267 -11.41 -12.51 -28.37
C TYR A 267 -10.85 -11.42 -27.46
N GLU A 268 -9.77 -11.73 -26.75
CA GLU A 268 -9.11 -10.80 -25.83
C GLU A 268 -8.08 -9.95 -26.58
N HIS A 269 -7.98 -8.67 -26.21
CA HIS A 269 -6.91 -7.82 -26.71
C HIS A 269 -5.65 -8.06 -25.87
N LEU A 270 -4.66 -8.73 -26.46
CA LEU A 270 -3.51 -9.29 -25.73
C LEU A 270 -2.82 -8.32 -24.76
N PRO A 271 -2.56 -7.04 -25.09
CA PRO A 271 -1.95 -6.10 -24.14
C PRO A 271 -2.73 -5.95 -22.82
N ILE A 272 -4.05 -6.14 -22.83
CA ILE A 272 -4.87 -6.02 -21.62
C ILE A 272 -4.63 -7.21 -20.70
N THR A 273 -4.49 -8.42 -21.24
CA THR A 273 -4.32 -9.62 -20.42
C THR A 273 -2.88 -9.84 -19.98
N THR A 274 -1.90 -9.32 -20.73
CA THR A 274 -0.47 -9.48 -20.42
C THR A 274 0.15 -8.28 -19.71
N GLU A 275 -0.22 -7.05 -20.09
CA GLU A 275 0.38 -5.80 -19.55
C GLU A 275 -0.59 -4.98 -18.69
N GLY A 276 -1.88 -5.30 -18.75
CA GLY A 276 -2.94 -4.63 -18.00
C GLY A 276 -3.41 -3.31 -18.62
N CYS A 277 -4.39 -2.69 -17.98
CA CYS A 277 -5.01 -1.42 -18.37
C CYS A 277 -3.98 -0.29 -18.50
N ALA A 278 -2.95 -0.31 -17.65
CA ALA A 278 -1.88 0.68 -17.63
C ALA A 278 -0.93 0.58 -18.83
N ALA A 279 -1.07 -0.41 -19.71
CA ALA A 279 -0.37 -0.46 -21.00
C ALA A 279 -0.70 0.78 -21.84
N CYS A 280 -1.99 1.13 -21.91
CA CYS A 280 -2.50 2.25 -22.71
C CYS A 280 -2.91 3.47 -21.87
N HIS A 281 -3.33 3.26 -20.61
CA HIS A 281 -3.87 4.32 -19.76
C HIS A 281 -2.86 4.85 -18.74
N THR A 282 -2.99 6.14 -18.39
CA THR A 282 -2.38 6.74 -17.20
C THR A 282 -3.43 6.80 -16.09
N THR A 283 -3.16 6.17 -14.95
CA THR A 283 -4.18 5.91 -13.93
C THR A 283 -4.51 7.12 -13.05
N HIS A 284 -3.66 8.14 -12.97
CA HIS A 284 -3.94 9.33 -12.16
C HIS A 284 -4.51 10.47 -13.01
N GLY A 285 -3.91 10.74 -14.17
CA GLY A 285 -4.46 11.69 -15.13
C GLY A 285 -3.62 11.86 -16.39
N SER A 286 -4.21 12.49 -17.40
CA SER A 286 -3.60 12.79 -18.69
C SER A 286 -4.18 14.08 -19.27
N THR A 287 -3.40 14.75 -20.11
CA THR A 287 -3.90 15.76 -21.03
C THR A 287 -4.69 15.16 -22.19
N ASN A 288 -4.53 13.85 -22.42
CA ASN A 288 -5.18 13.13 -23.50
C ASN A 288 -6.51 12.53 -23.03
N ALA A 289 -7.52 12.61 -23.89
CA ALA A 289 -8.85 12.06 -23.61
C ALA A 289 -8.78 10.59 -23.21
N LYS A 290 -9.68 10.16 -22.31
CA LYS A 290 -9.74 8.80 -21.75
C LYS A 290 -8.45 8.38 -21.02
N MET A 291 -7.65 9.35 -20.60
CA MET A 291 -6.39 9.12 -19.89
C MET A 291 -5.40 8.27 -20.68
N LEU A 292 -5.31 8.46 -21.99
CA LEU A 292 -4.35 7.71 -22.82
C LEU A 292 -2.92 8.23 -22.65
N LYS A 293 -1.93 7.34 -22.76
CA LYS A 293 -0.51 7.72 -22.80
C LYS A 293 -0.15 8.55 -24.02
N ARG A 294 -0.82 8.31 -25.15
CA ARG A 294 -0.64 9.06 -26.40
C ARG A 294 -1.88 9.91 -26.71
N ASN A 295 -1.64 11.08 -27.31
CA ASN A 295 -2.68 12.00 -27.73
C ASN A 295 -3.44 11.48 -28.96
N GLN A 296 -2.75 10.79 -29.86
CA GLN A 296 -3.32 10.22 -31.07
C GLN A 296 -3.52 8.71 -30.91
N VAL A 297 -4.77 8.26 -31.07
CA VAL A 297 -5.15 6.84 -31.04
C VAL A 297 -4.30 6.03 -32.04
N ARG A 298 -4.08 6.58 -33.24
CA ARG A 298 -3.22 5.95 -34.26
C ARG A 298 -1.84 5.59 -33.70
N GLN A 299 -1.18 6.55 -33.06
CA GLN A 299 0.18 6.35 -32.56
C GLN A 299 0.22 5.30 -31.47
N LEU A 300 -0.79 5.29 -30.59
CA LEU A 300 -0.92 4.24 -29.58
C LEU A 300 -1.04 2.84 -30.20
N CYS A 301 -1.87 2.68 -31.24
CA CYS A 301 -2.02 1.40 -31.92
C CYS A 301 -0.73 0.96 -32.62
N LEU A 302 -0.03 1.91 -33.25
CA LEU A 302 1.19 1.64 -34.02
C LEU A 302 2.41 1.30 -33.14
N GLU A 303 2.35 1.48 -31.82
CA GLU A 303 3.39 0.99 -30.90
C GLU A 303 3.53 -0.53 -30.96
N CYS A 304 2.42 -1.24 -31.20
CA CYS A 304 2.41 -2.70 -31.33
C CYS A 304 2.06 -3.15 -32.76
N HIS A 305 1.17 -2.44 -33.46
CA HIS A 305 0.72 -2.79 -34.80
C HIS A 305 1.58 -2.16 -35.91
N THR A 306 2.89 -2.38 -35.85
CA THR A 306 3.86 -1.79 -36.80
C THR A 306 3.65 -2.25 -38.25
N ALA A 307 3.18 -3.49 -38.46
CA ALA A 307 2.95 -4.05 -39.79
C ALA A 307 1.83 -3.35 -40.60
N ILE A 308 0.98 -2.52 -39.96
CA ILE A 308 -0.11 -1.81 -40.63
C ILE A 308 0.38 -0.55 -41.36
N THR A 309 1.60 -0.07 -41.10
CA THR A 309 2.17 1.09 -41.79
C THR A 309 2.58 0.78 -43.23
N GLU A 310 2.90 -0.48 -43.52
CA GLU A 310 3.11 -0.97 -44.88
C GLU A 310 1.78 -1.50 -45.38
N SER A 311 1.16 -0.81 -46.35
CA SER A 311 -0.14 -1.20 -46.96
C SER A 311 -0.10 -2.55 -47.72
N LEU A 312 0.93 -3.38 -47.46
CA LEU A 312 1.34 -4.58 -48.19
C LEU A 312 1.70 -5.75 -47.26
N ALA A 313 1.56 -5.61 -45.93
CA ALA A 313 1.75 -6.75 -45.03
C ALA A 313 0.72 -7.85 -45.38
N PRO A 314 1.15 -9.12 -45.58
CA PRO A 314 0.24 -10.20 -45.97
C PRO A 314 -0.93 -10.33 -44.99
N GLY A 315 -2.16 -10.22 -45.50
CA GLY A 315 -3.39 -10.32 -44.69
C GLY A 315 -3.94 -9.00 -44.15
N VAL A 316 -3.29 -7.86 -44.41
CA VAL A 316 -3.85 -6.53 -44.09
C VAL A 316 -4.70 -6.03 -45.26
N PRO A 317 -6.01 -5.76 -45.06
CA PRO A 317 -6.83 -5.25 -46.14
C PRO A 317 -6.35 -3.90 -46.69
N SER A 318 -6.46 -3.70 -48.00
CA SER A 318 -6.01 -2.50 -48.73
C SER A 318 -6.61 -1.17 -48.21
N PHE A 319 -7.69 -1.24 -47.44
CA PHE A 319 -8.29 -0.10 -46.76
C PHE A 319 -7.58 0.35 -45.47
N HIS A 320 -6.44 -0.23 -45.09
CA HIS A 320 -5.61 0.24 -43.97
C HIS A 320 -4.58 1.32 -44.36
N ASN A 321 -4.70 1.89 -45.57
CA ASN A 321 -3.82 2.95 -46.05
C ASN A 321 -3.71 4.10 -45.03
N GLN A 322 -2.58 4.19 -44.35
CA GLN A 322 -2.34 5.16 -43.28
C GLN A 322 -2.17 6.61 -43.78
N ALA A 323 -2.23 6.85 -45.10
CA ALA A 323 -2.25 8.19 -45.68
C ALA A 323 -3.63 8.86 -45.63
N SER A 324 -4.72 8.10 -45.44
CA SER A 324 -6.07 8.67 -45.35
C SER A 324 -6.47 8.97 -43.90
N VAL A 325 -7.08 10.14 -43.66
CA VAL A 325 -7.53 10.56 -42.31
C VAL A 325 -8.56 9.58 -41.74
N ARG A 326 -9.42 8.99 -42.58
CA ARG A 326 -10.47 8.05 -42.14
C ARG A 326 -9.88 6.77 -41.53
N THR A 327 -8.80 6.26 -42.10
CA THR A 327 -8.17 4.97 -41.77
C THR A 327 -7.11 5.13 -40.68
N GLN A 328 -6.70 6.36 -40.39
CA GLN A 328 -5.87 6.70 -39.22
C GLN A 328 -6.63 6.58 -37.90
N ASN A 329 -7.96 6.77 -37.89
CA ASN A 329 -8.77 6.57 -36.68
C ASN A 329 -9.23 5.12 -36.56
N CYS A 330 -8.34 4.27 -36.04
CA CYS A 330 -8.52 2.82 -35.91
C CYS A 330 -9.84 2.45 -35.22
N THR A 331 -10.24 3.20 -34.18
CA THR A 331 -11.44 2.91 -33.39
C THR A 331 -12.77 3.15 -34.10
N THR A 332 -12.75 3.74 -35.30
CA THR A 332 -13.94 3.88 -36.15
C THR A 332 -14.45 2.51 -36.60
N CYS A 333 -13.53 1.58 -36.89
CA CYS A 333 -13.84 0.21 -37.30
C CYS A 333 -13.60 -0.77 -36.15
N HIS A 334 -12.43 -0.67 -35.50
CA HIS A 334 -12.03 -1.52 -34.38
C HIS A 334 -12.53 -0.92 -33.06
N SER A 335 -13.83 -0.98 -32.81
CA SER A 335 -14.43 -0.28 -31.65
C SER A 335 -14.38 -1.07 -30.33
N LYS A 336 -14.24 -2.40 -30.39
CA LYS A 336 -14.23 -3.29 -29.22
C LYS A 336 -12.81 -3.57 -28.72
N ILE A 337 -11.96 -2.55 -28.66
CA ILE A 337 -10.52 -2.67 -28.35
C ILE A 337 -10.20 -3.22 -26.94
N HIS A 338 -11.19 -3.31 -26.06
CA HIS A 338 -11.01 -3.88 -24.72
C HIS A 338 -11.26 -5.39 -24.67
N GLY A 339 -11.66 -5.99 -25.80
CA GLY A 339 -12.10 -7.37 -25.91
C GLY A 339 -13.44 -7.45 -26.65
N SER A 340 -13.61 -8.51 -27.43
CA SER A 340 -14.81 -8.76 -28.24
C SER A 340 -15.36 -10.16 -28.00
N GLN A 341 -16.68 -10.28 -27.94
CA GLN A 341 -17.36 -11.57 -27.88
C GLN A 341 -17.70 -12.13 -29.27
N THR A 342 -17.60 -11.30 -30.32
CA THR A 342 -18.22 -11.58 -31.62
C THR A 342 -17.22 -11.63 -32.77
N HIS A 343 -16.05 -11.00 -32.65
CA HIS A 343 -15.12 -10.89 -33.78
C HIS A 343 -13.65 -10.76 -33.35
N PRO A 344 -12.71 -11.51 -33.97
CA PRO A 344 -11.29 -11.51 -33.61
C PRO A 344 -10.58 -10.18 -33.87
N PHE A 345 -11.11 -9.35 -34.76
CA PHE A 345 -10.56 -8.03 -35.09
C PHE A 345 -11.29 -6.88 -34.38
N PHE A 346 -12.08 -7.14 -33.34
CA PHE A 346 -12.69 -6.08 -32.49
C PHE A 346 -13.66 -5.13 -33.23
N PHE A 347 -14.33 -5.62 -34.27
CA PHE A 347 -15.43 -4.88 -34.91
C PHE A 347 -16.64 -4.75 -33.98
N ARG A 348 -17.57 -3.88 -34.35
CA ARG A 348 -18.84 -3.74 -33.62
C ARG A 348 -19.66 -5.01 -33.66
#